data_AF-A0A256HF15-F1
#
_entry.id   AF-A0A256HF15-F1
#
_cell.length_a   1.000
_cell.length_b   1.000
_cell.length_c   1.000
_cell.angle_alpha   90.00
_cell.angle_beta   90.00
_cell.angle_gamma   90.00
#
_symmetry.space_group_name_H-M   'P 1'
#
loop_
_entity.id
_entity.type
_entity.pdbx_description
1 polymer ?
#
loop_
_entity_poly.entity_id
_entity_poly.type
_entity_poly.pdbx_seq_one_letter_code
_entity_poly.pdbx_strand_id
1 'polypeptide(L)'
;MAYSDAELLDDIQAVATVVERAPSIQDYRDHGEYAVTTITRRFDSWQDAVARAGFEPHTAESEIPTDELLAELRHLAEEHDTRPTADLMNDEGKYWVSTYRRRFGSWTNALAEAGVEPADARTAEEISDEELLAALDKLATARGVTPSFEEMERDGPYSPRTYVNRFGSWTAALEAVGLEPRGSGRVSDADLLAELRCLRAELGTKPVADDVREEGAYSLTTYQRRFGSWSGAKDAAFDESESSRS
;
A
#
# COMPACT_ATOMS: atom_id res chain seq x y z
N MET A 1 -6.22 -47.85 5.30
CA MET A 1 -7.48 -48.09 6.03
C MET A 1 -8.56 -47.31 5.30
N ALA A 2 -9.76 -47.87 5.17
CA ALA A 2 -10.88 -47.17 4.54
C ALA A 2 -11.67 -46.46 5.65
N TYR A 3 -11.62 -45.14 5.68
CA TYR A 3 -12.44 -44.31 6.56
C TYR A 3 -13.89 -44.33 6.07
N SER A 4 -14.84 -44.32 6.99
CA SER A 4 -16.26 -44.22 6.69
C SER A 4 -16.67 -42.76 6.41
N ASP A 5 -17.80 -42.58 5.73
CA ASP A 5 -18.32 -41.23 5.46
C ASP A 5 -18.70 -40.50 6.75
N ALA A 6 -19.24 -41.23 7.73
CA ALA A 6 -19.61 -40.65 9.02
C ALA A 6 -18.38 -40.11 9.76
N GLU A 7 -17.29 -40.88 9.83
CA GLU A 7 -16.05 -40.45 10.50
C GLU A 7 -15.47 -39.16 9.89
N LEU A 8 -15.51 -39.05 8.56
CA LEU A 8 -14.99 -37.87 7.86
C LEU A 8 -15.90 -36.63 8.02
N LEU A 9 -17.23 -36.83 8.11
CA LEU A 9 -18.17 -35.73 8.33
C LEU A 9 -18.20 -35.27 9.79
N ASP A 10 -18.07 -36.19 10.74
CA ASP A 10 -17.96 -35.90 12.18
C ASP A 10 -16.70 -35.07 12.47
N ASP A 11 -15.59 -35.36 11.81
CA ASP A 11 -14.36 -34.56 11.94
C ASP A 11 -14.54 -33.14 11.37
N ILE A 12 -15.25 -32.98 10.25
CA ILE A 12 -15.61 -31.65 9.72
C ILE A 12 -16.50 -30.89 10.73
N GLN A 13 -17.46 -31.56 11.37
CA GLN A 13 -18.31 -30.96 12.41
C GLN A 13 -17.52 -30.60 13.68
N ALA A 14 -16.54 -31.41 14.06
CA ALA A 14 -15.65 -31.13 15.18
C ALA A 14 -14.83 -29.85 14.93
N VAL A 15 -14.24 -29.73 13.74
CA VAL A 15 -13.53 -28.50 13.34
C VAL A 15 -14.48 -27.30 13.32
N ALA A 16 -15.69 -27.46 12.79
CA ALA A 16 -16.71 -26.41 12.77
C ALA A 16 -17.08 -25.91 14.17
N THR A 17 -17.08 -26.81 15.16
CA THR A 17 -17.33 -26.48 16.57
C THR A 17 -16.17 -25.69 17.16
N VAL A 18 -14.92 -26.00 16.78
CA VAL A 18 -13.72 -25.28 17.24
C VAL A 18 -13.68 -23.85 16.68
N VAL A 19 -14.04 -23.67 15.42
CA VAL A 19 -14.02 -22.34 14.78
C VAL A 19 -15.34 -21.59 14.90
N GLU A 20 -16.36 -22.20 15.53
CA GLU A 20 -17.73 -21.67 15.72
C GLU A 20 -18.43 -21.23 14.42
N ARG A 21 -18.04 -21.80 13.28
CA ARG A 21 -18.60 -21.52 11.95
C ARG A 21 -18.38 -22.69 11.00
N ALA A 22 -18.95 -22.61 9.80
CA ALA A 22 -18.59 -23.53 8.74
C ALA A 22 -17.06 -23.49 8.50
N PRO A 23 -16.37 -24.64 8.45
CA PRO A 23 -14.92 -24.65 8.34
C PRO A 23 -14.47 -24.37 6.91
N SER A 24 -13.45 -23.52 6.76
CA SER A 24 -12.72 -23.37 5.52
C SER A 24 -11.72 -24.52 5.36
N ILE A 25 -11.14 -24.64 4.16
CA ILE A 25 -10.03 -25.59 3.92
C ILE A 25 -8.86 -25.32 4.86
N GLN A 26 -8.62 -24.06 5.23
CA GLN A 26 -7.51 -23.70 6.11
C GLN A 26 -7.80 -24.11 7.56
N ASP A 27 -9.00 -23.81 8.06
CA ASP A 27 -9.43 -24.26 9.40
C ASP A 27 -9.32 -25.79 9.55
N TYR A 28 -9.70 -26.53 8.51
CA TYR A 28 -9.60 -27.99 8.51
C TYR A 28 -8.17 -28.50 8.39
N ARG A 29 -7.25 -27.75 7.79
CA ARG A 29 -5.82 -28.10 7.83
C ARG A 29 -5.20 -27.88 9.20
N ASP A 30 -5.67 -26.85 9.89
CA ASP A 30 -5.13 -26.44 11.18
C ASP A 30 -5.70 -27.26 12.35
N HIS A 31 -6.95 -27.74 12.21
CA HIS A 31 -7.67 -28.44 13.27
C HIS A 31 -8.17 -29.84 12.91
N GLY A 32 -8.20 -30.21 11.63
CA GLY A 32 -8.75 -31.49 11.17
C GLY A 32 -7.81 -32.67 11.39
N GLU A 33 -8.38 -33.83 11.65
CA GLU A 33 -7.62 -35.07 11.88
C GLU A 33 -7.15 -35.70 10.56
N TYR A 34 -7.91 -35.50 9.48
CA TYR A 34 -7.63 -36.12 8.19
C TYR A 34 -7.06 -35.15 7.15
N ALA A 35 -6.30 -35.70 6.20
CA ALA A 35 -5.85 -34.92 5.06
C ALA A 35 -7.05 -34.45 4.21
N VAL A 36 -7.07 -33.16 3.84
CA VAL A 36 -8.07 -32.56 2.93
C VAL A 36 -8.27 -33.38 1.65
N THR A 37 -7.21 -34.00 1.13
CA THR A 37 -7.25 -34.86 -0.07
C THR A 37 -8.08 -36.14 0.13
N THR A 38 -8.16 -36.66 1.35
CA THR A 38 -9.03 -37.79 1.71
C THR A 38 -10.49 -37.38 1.64
N ILE A 39 -10.82 -36.19 2.16
CA ILE A 39 -12.16 -35.60 2.13
C ILE A 39 -12.62 -35.32 0.70
N THR A 40 -11.82 -34.59 -0.09
CA THR A 40 -12.20 -34.23 -1.46
C THR A 40 -12.31 -35.43 -2.38
N ARG A 41 -11.48 -36.46 -2.18
CA ARG A 41 -11.59 -37.71 -2.95
C ARG A 41 -12.84 -38.52 -2.58
N ARG A 42 -13.33 -38.41 -1.33
CA ARG A 42 -14.48 -39.17 -0.85
C ARG A 42 -15.83 -38.52 -1.17
N PHE A 43 -15.87 -37.19 -1.17
CA PHE A 43 -17.10 -36.39 -1.32
C PHE A 43 -17.14 -35.52 -2.58
N ASP A 44 -16.22 -35.73 -3.52
CA ASP A 44 -16.05 -35.00 -4.80
C ASP A 44 -15.52 -33.56 -4.66
N SER A 45 -15.92 -32.83 -3.61
CA SER A 45 -15.37 -31.51 -3.29
C SER A 45 -15.43 -31.20 -1.79
N TRP A 46 -14.65 -30.19 -1.35
CA TRP A 46 -14.73 -29.69 0.05
C TRP A 46 -16.10 -29.09 0.34
N GLN A 47 -16.67 -28.36 -0.63
CA GLN A 47 -17.99 -27.75 -0.52
C GLN A 47 -19.08 -28.82 -0.34
N ASP A 48 -19.01 -29.92 -1.09
CA ASP A 48 -19.93 -31.04 -0.94
C ASP A 48 -19.77 -31.75 0.40
N ALA A 49 -18.54 -31.85 0.93
CA ALA A 49 -18.29 -32.41 2.24
C ALA A 49 -18.87 -31.54 3.36
N VAL A 50 -18.66 -30.22 3.30
CA VAL A 50 -19.23 -29.24 4.25
C VAL A 50 -20.75 -29.21 4.18
N ALA A 51 -21.34 -29.27 2.97
CA ALA A 51 -22.78 -29.41 2.77
C ALA A 51 -23.34 -30.69 3.40
N ARG A 52 -22.67 -31.83 3.18
CA ARG A 52 -23.05 -33.12 3.78
C ARG A 52 -22.84 -33.18 5.29
N ALA A 53 -21.91 -32.38 5.81
CA ALA A 53 -21.70 -32.19 7.24
C ALA A 53 -22.77 -31.29 7.89
N GLY A 54 -23.71 -30.75 7.11
CA GLY A 54 -24.84 -29.96 7.60
C GLY A 54 -24.59 -28.46 7.67
N PHE A 55 -23.51 -27.97 7.05
CA PHE A 55 -23.19 -26.55 6.98
C PHE A 55 -23.44 -26.00 5.58
N GLU A 56 -23.77 -24.72 5.47
CA GLU A 56 -23.81 -24.05 4.17
C GLU A 56 -22.38 -23.88 3.64
N PRO A 57 -22.00 -24.51 2.51
CA PRO A 57 -20.65 -24.41 1.99
C PRO A 57 -20.38 -23.00 1.49
N HIS A 58 -19.18 -22.49 1.80
CA HIS A 58 -18.70 -21.22 1.27
C HIS A 58 -18.60 -21.30 -0.26
N THR A 59 -19.58 -20.73 -0.96
CA THR A 59 -19.53 -20.53 -2.41
C THR A 59 -18.58 -19.37 -2.74
N ALA A 60 -18.09 -19.29 -3.97
CA ALA A 60 -17.33 -18.12 -4.44
C ALA A 60 -18.13 -16.79 -4.34
N GLU A 61 -19.44 -16.87 -4.06
CA GLU A 61 -20.37 -15.77 -3.79
C GLU A 61 -20.66 -15.55 -2.29
N SER A 62 -20.13 -16.38 -1.38
CA SER A 62 -20.14 -16.10 0.06
C SER A 62 -19.09 -15.05 0.39
N GLU A 63 -19.44 -13.82 0.03
CA GLU A 63 -18.75 -12.63 0.43
C GLU A 63 -18.53 -12.61 1.95
N ILE A 64 -17.28 -12.49 2.40
CA ILE A 64 -16.98 -12.25 3.81
C ILE A 64 -17.83 -11.05 4.26
N PRO A 65 -18.61 -11.17 5.36
CA PRO A 65 -19.45 -10.09 5.84
C PRO A 65 -18.64 -8.82 6.01
N THR A 66 -19.19 -7.70 5.54
CA THR A 66 -18.52 -6.39 5.66
C THR A 66 -18.17 -6.10 7.13
N ASP A 67 -19.06 -6.39 8.06
CA ASP A 67 -18.82 -6.20 9.50
C ASP A 67 -17.65 -7.03 10.04
N GLU A 68 -17.43 -8.24 9.51
CA GLU A 68 -16.31 -9.11 9.88
C GLU A 68 -14.98 -8.55 9.39
N LEU A 69 -14.95 -8.04 8.13
CA LEU A 69 -13.79 -7.34 7.60
C LEU A 69 -13.44 -6.09 8.43
N LEU A 70 -14.45 -5.29 8.81
CA LEU A 70 -14.26 -4.08 9.61
C LEU A 70 -13.85 -4.41 11.06
N ALA A 71 -14.40 -5.46 11.65
CA ALA A 71 -14.01 -5.92 12.99
C ALA A 71 -12.54 -6.35 13.04
N GLU A 72 -12.05 -7.03 12.01
CA GLU A 72 -10.65 -7.42 11.92
C GLU A 72 -9.70 -6.21 11.81
N LEU A 73 -10.09 -5.17 11.07
CA LEU A 73 -9.32 -3.92 11.02
C LEU A 73 -9.24 -3.24 12.39
N ARG A 74 -10.34 -3.23 13.15
CA ARG A 74 -10.35 -2.69 14.52
C ARG A 74 -9.49 -3.50 15.46
N HIS A 75 -9.58 -4.84 15.39
CA HIS A 75 -8.78 -5.74 16.21
C HIS A 75 -7.28 -5.51 16.00
N LEU A 76 -6.81 -5.48 14.74
CA LEU A 76 -5.41 -5.17 14.44
C LEU A 76 -5.00 -3.77 14.90
N ALA A 77 -5.91 -2.80 14.84
CA ALA A 77 -5.62 -1.45 15.29
C ALA A 77 -5.42 -1.37 16.81
N GLU A 78 -6.28 -2.07 17.56
CA GLU A 78 -6.19 -2.18 19.02
C GLU A 78 -4.97 -2.99 19.48
N GLU A 79 -4.68 -4.09 18.80
CA GLU A 79 -3.55 -4.98 19.14
C GLU A 79 -2.19 -4.28 18.99
N HIS A 80 -2.03 -3.48 17.94
CA HIS A 80 -0.78 -2.77 17.64
C HIS A 80 -0.77 -1.31 18.13
N ASP A 81 -1.85 -0.85 18.78
CA ASP A 81 -2.08 0.54 19.19
C ASP A 81 -1.77 1.55 18.06
N THR A 82 -2.04 1.15 16.82
CA THR A 82 -1.64 1.90 15.62
C THR A 82 -2.57 1.59 14.47
N ARG A 83 -2.59 2.47 13.46
CA ARG A 83 -3.39 2.26 12.27
C ARG A 83 -2.83 1.09 11.46
N PRO A 84 -3.62 0.04 11.15
CA PRO A 84 -3.12 -1.11 10.41
C PRO A 84 -2.67 -0.74 9.00
N THR A 85 -1.49 -1.19 8.62
CA THR A 85 -1.02 -1.09 7.24
C THR A 85 -1.55 -2.26 6.41
N ALA A 86 -1.63 -2.09 5.09
CA ALA A 86 -1.97 -3.17 4.17
C ALA A 86 -1.06 -4.40 4.36
N ASP A 87 0.22 -4.15 4.66
CA ASP A 87 1.21 -5.21 4.87
C ASP A 87 1.01 -5.88 6.23
N LEU A 88 0.72 -5.12 7.31
CA LEU A 88 0.36 -5.71 8.61
C LEU A 88 -0.86 -6.64 8.48
N MET A 89 -1.87 -6.26 7.70
CA MET A 89 -3.02 -7.12 7.44
C MET A 89 -2.67 -8.37 6.63
N ASN A 90 -1.72 -8.29 5.70
CA ASN A 90 -1.28 -9.48 4.96
C ASN A 90 -0.38 -10.40 5.79
N ASP A 91 0.38 -9.83 6.72
CA ASP A 91 1.36 -10.56 7.54
C ASP A 91 0.70 -11.18 8.77
N GLU A 92 -0.19 -10.45 9.45
CA GLU A 92 -0.78 -10.81 10.74
C GLU A 92 -2.32 -10.88 10.71
N GLY A 93 -2.96 -10.31 9.68
CA GLY A 93 -4.41 -10.26 9.59
C GLY A 93 -5.06 -11.54 9.06
N LYS A 94 -6.33 -11.74 9.44
CA LYS A 94 -7.12 -12.90 9.00
C LYS A 94 -7.44 -12.92 7.50
N TYR A 95 -7.44 -11.76 6.84
CA TYR A 95 -7.83 -11.65 5.43
C TYR A 95 -6.84 -10.85 4.61
N TRP A 96 -6.71 -11.18 3.33
CA TRP A 96 -5.86 -10.46 2.40
C TRP A 96 -6.35 -9.04 2.12
N VAL A 97 -5.42 -8.09 1.98
CA VAL A 97 -5.71 -6.70 1.59
C VAL A 97 -6.52 -6.60 0.29
N SER A 98 -6.36 -7.57 -0.62
CA SER A 98 -7.09 -7.63 -1.89
C SER A 98 -8.60 -7.76 -1.69
N THR A 99 -9.04 -8.45 -0.62
CA THR A 99 -10.44 -8.56 -0.23
C THR A 99 -11.02 -7.19 0.13
N TYR A 100 -10.27 -6.42 0.93
CA TYR A 100 -10.64 -5.06 1.32
C TYR A 100 -10.68 -4.11 0.13
N ARG A 101 -9.68 -4.12 -0.75
CA ARG A 101 -9.66 -3.27 -1.95
C ARG A 101 -10.85 -3.56 -2.87
N ARG A 102 -11.18 -4.85 -3.05
CA ARG A 102 -12.32 -5.24 -3.88
C ARG A 102 -13.65 -4.77 -3.28
N ARG A 103 -13.80 -4.83 -1.94
CA ARG A 103 -15.05 -4.48 -1.26
C ARG A 103 -15.24 -2.98 -1.06
N PHE A 104 -14.20 -2.27 -0.65
CA PHE A 104 -14.26 -0.86 -0.23
C PHE A 104 -13.63 0.11 -1.27
N GLY A 105 -13.11 -0.43 -2.38
CA GLY A 105 -12.44 0.33 -3.43
C GLY A 105 -10.97 0.66 -3.13
N SER A 106 -10.63 0.94 -1.87
CA SER A 106 -9.26 1.19 -1.41
C SER A 106 -9.06 0.74 0.03
N TRP A 107 -7.79 0.57 0.44
CA TRP A 107 -7.43 0.29 1.83
C TRP A 107 -7.82 1.44 2.77
N THR A 108 -7.56 2.67 2.34
CA THR A 108 -7.93 3.89 3.09
C THR A 108 -9.43 3.97 3.35
N ASN A 109 -10.26 3.62 2.36
CA ASN A 109 -11.71 3.57 2.54
C ASN A 109 -12.12 2.48 3.52
N ALA A 110 -11.50 1.29 3.45
CA ALA A 110 -11.79 0.21 4.38
C ALA A 110 -11.50 0.62 5.84
N LEU A 111 -10.38 1.32 6.08
CA LEU A 111 -10.03 1.86 7.39
C LEU A 111 -11.03 2.93 7.85
N ALA A 112 -11.43 3.83 6.95
CA ALA A 112 -12.42 4.87 7.26
C ALA A 112 -13.78 4.27 7.66
N GLU A 113 -14.27 3.28 6.91
CA GLU A 113 -15.50 2.54 7.22
C GLU A 113 -15.39 1.73 8.52
N ALA A 114 -14.18 1.27 8.87
CA ALA A 114 -13.94 0.60 10.15
C ALA A 114 -14.01 1.58 11.33
N GLY A 115 -14.14 2.89 11.11
CA GLY A 115 -14.01 3.88 12.18
C GLY A 115 -12.59 3.93 12.76
N VAL A 116 -11.63 3.33 12.05
CA VAL A 116 -10.21 3.56 12.28
C VAL A 116 -9.93 4.89 11.59
N GLU A 117 -10.13 5.96 12.37
CA GLU A 117 -10.21 7.37 11.93
C GLU A 117 -9.32 7.62 10.69
N PRO A 118 -9.90 8.04 9.56
CA PRO A 118 -9.09 8.52 8.46
C PRO A 118 -8.26 9.69 8.99
N ALA A 119 -7.00 9.75 8.58
CA ALA A 119 -6.09 10.82 8.99
C ALA A 119 -6.56 12.24 8.65
N ASP A 120 -7.62 12.37 7.85
CA ASP A 120 -8.27 13.66 7.55
C ASP A 120 -9.29 14.08 8.64
N ALA A 121 -9.74 13.14 9.49
CA ALA A 121 -10.64 13.38 10.62
C ALA A 121 -9.89 13.68 11.93
N ARG A 122 -8.71 13.06 12.14
CA ARG A 122 -7.72 13.59 13.08
C ARG A 122 -7.17 14.88 12.49
N THR A 123 -7.28 16.00 13.21
CA THR A 123 -6.72 17.25 12.71
C THR A 123 -5.23 17.07 12.41
N ALA A 124 -4.70 17.79 11.42
CA ALA A 124 -3.26 17.81 11.15
C ALA A 124 -2.43 18.04 12.45
N GLU A 125 -2.97 18.74 13.44
CA GLU A 125 -2.30 18.94 14.73
C GLU A 125 -2.11 17.65 15.57
N GLU A 126 -2.88 16.58 15.33
CA GLU A 126 -2.75 15.31 16.08
C GLU A 126 -1.78 14.31 15.44
N ILE A 127 -1.52 14.42 14.14
CA ILE A 127 -0.61 13.51 13.43
C ILE A 127 0.76 14.18 13.33
N SER A 128 1.73 13.61 14.04
CA SER A 128 3.11 14.09 14.03
C SER A 128 3.79 13.82 12.69
N ASP A 129 4.77 14.66 12.34
CA ASP A 129 5.60 14.42 11.16
C ASP A 129 6.37 13.10 11.31
N GLU A 130 6.78 12.77 12.53
CA GLU A 130 7.42 11.51 12.88
C GLU A 130 6.54 10.28 12.57
N GLU A 131 5.24 10.31 12.86
CA GLU A 131 4.32 9.22 12.54
C GLU A 131 4.13 9.05 11.03
N LEU A 132 4.04 10.15 10.29
CA LEU A 132 3.94 10.11 8.82
C LEU A 132 5.18 9.46 8.22
N LEU A 133 6.37 9.92 8.63
CA LEU A 133 7.65 9.41 8.17
C LEU A 133 7.85 7.94 8.59
N ALA A 134 7.53 7.57 9.82
CA ALA A 134 7.61 6.18 10.29
C ALA A 134 6.70 5.24 9.47
N ALA A 135 5.50 5.68 9.09
CA ALA A 135 4.63 4.89 8.24
C ALA A 135 5.15 4.76 6.80
N LEU A 136 5.78 5.80 6.26
CA LEU A 136 6.41 5.78 4.94
C LEU A 136 7.61 4.82 4.91
N ASP A 137 8.45 4.88 5.95
CA ASP A 137 9.60 3.98 6.13
C ASP A 137 9.17 2.53 6.34
N LYS A 138 8.14 2.28 7.16
CA LYS A 138 7.57 0.94 7.37
C LYS A 138 7.07 0.34 6.06
N LEU A 139 6.35 1.12 5.25
CA LEU A 139 5.87 0.68 3.94
C LEU A 139 7.04 0.39 2.97
N ALA A 140 8.08 1.21 2.98
CA ALA A 140 9.28 0.98 2.16
C ALA A 140 10.03 -0.29 2.56
N THR A 141 10.20 -0.50 3.87
CA THR A 141 10.86 -1.68 4.44
C THR A 141 10.08 -2.96 4.13
N ALA A 142 8.77 -2.96 4.34
CA ALA A 142 7.91 -4.12 4.06
C ALA A 142 7.95 -4.53 2.58
N ARG A 143 8.02 -3.54 1.68
CA ARG A 143 8.11 -3.81 0.23
C ARG A 143 9.53 -4.08 -0.25
N GLY A 144 10.54 -3.75 0.55
CA GLY A 144 11.95 -3.81 0.17
C GLY A 144 12.36 -2.79 -0.91
N VAL A 145 11.50 -1.82 -1.21
CA VAL A 145 11.69 -0.85 -2.30
C VAL A 145 10.88 0.44 -2.02
N THR A 146 11.40 1.62 -2.41
CA THR A 146 10.75 2.91 -2.15
C THR A 146 9.33 3.02 -2.70
N PRO A 147 8.28 3.23 -1.90
CA PRO A 147 6.90 3.28 -2.39
C PRO A 147 6.66 4.49 -3.30
N SER A 148 5.86 4.30 -4.34
CA SER A 148 5.35 5.35 -5.20
C SER A 148 4.13 6.04 -4.60
N PHE A 149 3.79 7.22 -5.13
CA PHE A 149 2.60 7.96 -4.74
C PHE A 149 1.31 7.12 -4.84
N GLU A 150 1.14 6.38 -5.93
CA GLU A 150 -0.02 5.51 -6.16
C GLU A 150 -0.03 4.30 -5.21
N GLU A 151 1.13 3.74 -4.89
CA GLU A 151 1.24 2.65 -3.92
C GLU A 151 0.86 3.13 -2.51
N MET A 152 1.28 4.33 -2.10
CA MET A 152 0.84 4.93 -0.84
C MET A 152 -0.66 5.24 -0.85
N GLU A 153 -1.22 5.73 -1.96
CA GLU A 153 -2.67 5.95 -2.07
C GLU A 153 -3.48 4.65 -1.93
N ARG A 154 -2.95 3.56 -2.48
CA ARG A 154 -3.63 2.26 -2.54
C ARG A 154 -3.45 1.41 -1.29
N ASP A 155 -2.25 1.43 -0.70
CA ASP A 155 -1.78 0.47 0.32
C ASP A 155 -1.36 1.16 1.60
N GLY A 156 -1.11 2.46 1.52
CA GLY A 156 -0.60 3.26 2.61
C GLY A 156 -1.63 3.43 3.72
N PRO A 157 -1.17 3.57 4.96
CA PRO A 157 -2.04 3.98 6.05
C PRO A 157 -2.46 5.45 5.90
N TYR A 158 -1.71 6.29 5.18
CA TYR A 158 -1.97 7.73 5.07
C TYR A 158 -2.12 8.17 3.61
N SER A 159 -2.96 9.18 3.38
CA SER A 159 -3.08 9.79 2.06
C SER A 159 -1.75 10.40 1.63
N PRO A 160 -1.23 10.13 0.41
CA PRO A 160 0.00 10.75 -0.07
C PRO A 160 -0.11 12.28 -0.17
N ARG A 161 -1.33 12.84 -0.21
CA ARG A 161 -1.56 14.29 -0.13
C ARG A 161 -1.21 14.89 1.23
N THR A 162 -1.37 14.14 2.32
CA THR A 162 -0.98 14.59 3.67
C THR A 162 0.52 14.82 3.73
N TYR A 163 1.31 13.95 3.10
CA TYR A 163 2.76 14.12 2.95
C TYR A 163 3.12 15.34 2.10
N VAL A 164 2.46 15.54 0.96
CA VAL A 164 2.69 16.72 0.12
C VAL A 164 2.39 18.01 0.87
N ASN A 165 1.30 18.06 1.64
CA ASN A 165 0.92 19.25 2.39
C ASN A 165 1.89 19.57 3.53
N ARG A 166 2.50 18.55 4.16
CA ARG A 166 3.44 18.72 5.29
C ARG A 166 4.87 18.99 4.86
N PHE A 167 5.36 18.19 3.92
CA PHE A 167 6.77 18.20 3.50
C PHE A 167 6.96 18.99 2.20
N GLY A 168 5.90 19.59 1.64
CA GLY A 168 5.91 20.39 0.41
C GLY A 168 5.88 19.56 -0.88
N SER A 169 6.42 18.34 -0.86
CA SER A 169 6.33 17.40 -1.99
C SER A 169 6.46 15.94 -1.54
N TRP A 170 6.03 15.01 -2.40
CA TRP A 170 6.23 13.57 -2.16
C TRP A 170 7.72 13.20 -2.10
N THR A 171 8.53 13.80 -2.98
CA THR A 171 9.99 13.63 -2.98
C THR A 171 10.60 14.09 -1.67
N ALA A 172 10.22 15.27 -1.16
CA ALA A 172 10.71 15.78 0.12
C ALA A 172 10.33 14.87 1.30
N ALA A 173 9.14 14.26 1.27
CA ALA A 173 8.75 13.27 2.27
C ALA A 173 9.61 11.99 2.20
N LEU A 174 9.95 11.53 1.00
CA LEU A 174 10.87 10.40 0.80
C LEU A 174 12.30 10.72 1.26
N GLU A 175 12.81 11.92 0.92
CA GLU A 175 14.12 12.40 1.37
C GLU A 175 14.20 12.49 2.90
N ALA A 176 13.11 12.88 3.57
CA ALA A 176 13.04 12.97 5.02
C ALA A 176 13.18 11.60 5.73
N VAL A 177 12.88 10.49 5.05
CA VAL A 177 13.17 9.11 5.53
C VAL A 177 14.40 8.49 4.87
N GLY A 178 15.19 9.28 4.13
CA GLY A 178 16.39 8.80 3.44
C GLY A 178 16.12 7.82 2.28
N LEU A 179 14.90 7.84 1.73
CA LEU A 179 14.51 7.02 0.58
C LEU A 179 14.70 7.81 -0.71
N GLU A 180 15.35 7.19 -1.69
CA GLU A 180 15.41 7.77 -3.03
C GLU A 180 14.13 7.46 -3.82
N PRO A 181 13.52 8.46 -4.49
CA PRO A 181 12.36 8.23 -5.34
C PRO A 181 12.65 7.15 -6.38
N ARG A 182 11.78 6.13 -6.46
CA ARG A 182 11.79 5.22 -7.61
C ARG A 182 11.68 6.07 -8.86
N GLY A 183 12.67 5.98 -9.74
CA GLY A 183 12.74 6.73 -10.99
C GLY A 183 11.40 6.73 -11.71
N SER A 184 10.63 7.78 -11.45
CA SER A 184 9.45 8.10 -12.21
C SER A 184 10.00 8.43 -13.59
N GLY A 185 9.66 7.66 -14.61
CA GLY A 185 9.99 8.01 -16.00
C GLY A 185 9.49 9.42 -16.40
N ARG A 186 8.76 10.11 -15.52
CA ARG A 186 8.59 11.57 -15.49
C ARG A 186 9.56 12.20 -14.48
N VAL A 187 10.63 12.75 -15.02
CA VAL A 187 11.50 13.72 -14.34
C VAL A 187 10.62 14.85 -13.76
N SER A 188 10.81 15.17 -12.48
CA SER A 188 10.10 16.28 -11.84
C SER A 188 10.69 17.62 -12.29
N ASP A 189 9.95 18.71 -12.11
CA ASP A 189 10.49 20.04 -12.42
C ASP A 189 11.68 20.35 -11.49
N ALA A 190 11.66 19.90 -10.23
CA ALA A 190 12.78 20.06 -9.30
C ALA A 190 14.04 19.33 -9.77
N ASP A 191 13.93 18.10 -10.28
CA ASP A 191 15.07 17.33 -10.80
C ASP A 191 15.68 17.99 -12.04
N LEU A 192 14.83 18.53 -12.94
CA LEU A 192 15.29 19.31 -14.09
C LEU A 192 16.06 20.55 -13.64
N LEU A 193 15.58 21.28 -12.64
CA LEU A 193 16.27 22.47 -12.13
C LEU A 193 17.56 22.11 -11.38
N ALA A 194 17.58 21.01 -10.63
CA ALA A 194 18.76 20.52 -9.94
C ALA A 194 19.87 20.14 -10.93
N GLU A 195 19.52 19.46 -12.02
CA GLU A 195 20.47 19.10 -13.07
C GLU A 195 21.08 20.34 -13.74
N LEU A 196 20.27 21.38 -14.03
CA LEU A 196 20.80 22.64 -14.56
C LEU A 196 21.78 23.33 -13.59
N ARG A 197 21.54 23.21 -12.28
CA ARG A 197 22.46 23.74 -11.26
C ARG A 197 23.75 22.92 -11.18
N CYS A 198 23.69 21.61 -11.33
CA CYS A 198 24.87 20.75 -11.45
C CYS A 198 25.69 21.09 -12.69
N LEU A 199 25.06 21.20 -13.86
CA LEU A 199 25.74 21.55 -15.11
C LEU A 199 26.43 22.93 -15.01
N ARG A 200 25.80 23.89 -14.32
CA ARG A 200 26.42 25.18 -14.02
C ARG A 200 27.64 25.06 -13.11
N ALA A 201 27.58 24.21 -12.10
CA ALA A 201 28.69 23.99 -11.17
C ALA A 201 29.89 23.35 -11.88
N GLU A 202 29.64 22.45 -12.83
CA GLU A 202 30.66 21.76 -13.62
C GLU A 202 31.30 22.67 -14.68
N LEU A 203 30.48 23.41 -15.43
CA LEU A 203 30.97 24.31 -16.49
C LEU A 203 31.53 25.62 -15.94
N GLY A 204 31.25 25.96 -14.68
CA GLY A 204 31.59 27.23 -14.05
C GLY A 204 30.84 28.44 -14.63
N THR A 205 29.94 28.24 -15.60
CA THR A 205 29.14 29.27 -16.26
C THR A 205 27.68 28.83 -16.39
N LYS A 206 26.75 29.75 -16.68
CA LYS A 206 25.34 29.37 -16.89
C LYS A 206 25.27 28.50 -18.17
N PRO A 207 24.75 27.25 -18.09
CA PRO A 207 24.72 26.34 -19.23
C PRO A 207 23.90 26.93 -20.38
N VAL A 208 24.41 26.74 -21.60
CA VAL A 208 23.72 27.06 -22.86
C VAL A 208 22.98 25.85 -23.39
N ALA A 209 22.16 26.06 -24.42
CA ALA A 209 21.34 24.99 -24.99
C ALA A 209 22.17 23.84 -25.59
N ASP A 210 23.39 24.13 -26.06
CA ASP A 210 24.30 23.12 -26.59
C ASP A 210 24.93 22.29 -25.47
N ASP A 211 25.29 22.90 -24.34
CA ASP A 211 25.79 22.17 -23.16
C ASP A 211 24.79 21.11 -22.69
N VAL A 212 23.49 21.43 -22.66
CA VAL A 212 22.44 20.45 -22.29
C VAL A 212 22.26 19.36 -23.35
N ARG A 213 22.54 19.66 -24.63
CA ARG A 213 22.46 18.65 -25.70
C ARG A 213 23.66 17.70 -25.70
N GLU A 214 24.83 18.21 -25.35
CA GLU A 214 26.09 17.46 -25.38
C GLU A 214 26.32 16.72 -24.06
N GLU A 215 26.06 17.35 -22.92
CA GLU A 215 26.44 16.89 -21.58
C GLU A 215 25.25 16.72 -20.62
N GLY A 216 24.03 17.11 -21.02
CA GLY A 216 22.87 17.07 -20.14
C GLY A 216 22.25 15.68 -19.98
N ALA A 217 21.89 15.29 -18.76
CA ALA A 217 21.17 14.04 -18.50
C ALA A 217 19.74 14.00 -19.11
N TYR A 218 19.18 15.16 -19.47
CA TYR A 218 17.84 15.31 -20.01
C TYR A 218 17.82 16.12 -21.31
N SER A 219 16.94 15.74 -22.24
CA SER A 219 16.83 16.44 -23.52
C SER A 219 16.35 17.89 -23.36
N LEU A 220 16.87 18.79 -24.19
CA LEU A 220 16.44 20.20 -24.21
C LEU A 220 14.92 20.37 -24.38
N THR A 221 14.28 19.47 -25.15
CA THR A 221 12.84 19.47 -25.36
C THR A 221 12.04 19.15 -24.09
N THR A 222 12.62 18.39 -23.16
CA THR A 222 12.04 18.15 -21.82
C THR A 222 11.91 19.46 -21.04
N TYR A 223 12.96 20.29 -21.03
CA TYR A 223 12.95 21.60 -20.37
C TYR A 223 11.98 22.58 -21.04
N GLN A 224 11.99 22.66 -22.37
CA GLN A 224 11.07 23.55 -23.11
C GLN A 224 9.61 23.19 -22.87
N ARG A 225 9.28 21.90 -22.84
CA ARG A 225 7.91 21.44 -22.61
C ARG A 225 7.43 21.71 -21.18
N ARG A 226 8.32 21.62 -20.19
CA ARG A 226 7.97 21.83 -18.77
C ARG A 226 7.91 23.29 -18.37
N PHE A 227 8.86 24.11 -18.81
CA PHE A 227 8.98 25.51 -18.40
C PHE A 227 8.52 26.50 -19.49
N GLY A 228 7.83 26.00 -20.52
CA GLY A 228 7.33 26.78 -21.67
C GLY A 228 8.42 27.25 -22.65
N SER A 229 9.65 27.45 -22.18
CA SER A 229 10.81 27.77 -23.01
C SER A 229 12.12 27.43 -22.29
N TRP A 230 13.22 27.36 -23.05
CA TRP A 230 14.57 27.20 -22.48
C TRP A 230 14.96 28.38 -21.56
N SER A 231 14.56 29.60 -21.93
CA SER A 231 14.77 30.76 -21.07
C SER A 231 14.01 30.62 -19.75
N GLY A 232 12.74 30.20 -19.80
CA GLY A 232 11.94 29.94 -18.59
C GLY A 232 12.53 28.87 -17.67
N ALA A 233 13.17 27.84 -18.22
CA ALA A 233 13.87 26.84 -17.42
C ALA A 233 15.11 27.42 -16.71
N LYS A 234 15.88 28.29 -17.36
CA LYS A 234 17.04 28.96 -16.75
C LYS A 234 16.61 29.96 -15.69
N ASP A 235 15.53 30.70 -15.92
CA ASP A 235 14.99 31.65 -14.96
C ASP A 235 14.52 30.88 -13.71
N ALA A 236 13.75 29.80 -13.88
CA ALA A 236 13.36 28.92 -12.77
C ALA A 236 14.57 28.28 -12.03
N ALA A 237 15.67 27.98 -12.74
CA ALA A 237 16.82 27.32 -12.13
C ALA A 237 17.73 28.29 -11.35
N PHE A 238 17.84 29.54 -11.80
CA PHE A 238 18.89 30.46 -11.36
C PHE A 238 18.39 31.79 -10.78
N ASP A 239 17.07 32.06 -10.77
CA ASP A 239 16.51 33.37 -10.41
C ASP A 239 15.83 33.42 -9.03
N GLU A 240 16.22 32.54 -8.10
CA GLU A 240 15.84 32.65 -6.67
C GLU A 240 16.77 33.57 -5.84
N SER A 241 17.58 34.43 -6.47
CA SER A 241 18.56 35.26 -5.75
C SER A 241 18.48 36.78 -5.99
N GLU A 242 17.41 37.28 -6.60
CA GLU A 242 17.21 38.73 -6.87
C GLU A 242 15.90 39.31 -6.28
N SER A 243 15.30 38.68 -5.26
CA SER A 243 14.16 39.27 -4.51
C SER A 243 14.43 39.49 -3.02
N SER A 244 15.68 39.39 -2.57
CA SER A 244 16.10 39.77 -1.21
C SER A 244 17.32 40.69 -1.25
N ARG A 245 17.21 41.80 -1.98
CA ARG A 245 18.04 43.00 -1.80
C ARG A 245 17.36 44.20 -2.45
N SER A 246 16.40 44.79 -1.74
CA SER A 246 15.99 46.19 -1.89
C SER A 246 15.51 46.70 -0.55
#